data_AF-A0A1V5A8R3-F1
#
_entry.id   AF-A0A1V5A8R3-F1
#
_cell.length_a   1.000
_cell.length_b   1.000
_cell.length_c   1.000
_cell.angle_alpha   90.00
_cell.angle_beta   90.00
_cell.angle_gamma   90.00
#
_symmetry.space_group_name_H-M   'P 1'
#
loop_
_entity.id
_entity.type
_entity.pdbx_description
1 polymer ?
#
loop_
_entity_poly.entity_id
_entity_poly.type
_entity_poly.pdbx_seq_one_letter_code
_entity_poly.pdbx_strand_id
1 'polypeptide(L)'
;MEEMERFLQVNASMGLMLETTARLDAHRNSPGKDPEVRIEMIENAGKLRIPFTTGLLLGIGESMGDREESLMIIRDLARRYGHIQEVIIQNFCPKEGTPMAGYSPVDPEEICLTIRMARDILPDDVAIQIPPNLADASSLILCGVDDLGGVSPLTIDYVNPEHPWPEIRELEHLIGDARLMERLCIYPRYIEKGWYSPQLAPLIRRLDQIVEERNNGNTEG
;
A
#
# COMPACT_ATOMS: atom_id res chain seq x y z
N MET A 1 -0.09 7.15 -21.01
CA MET A 1 -0.88 8.24 -20.39
C MET A 1 -2.36 8.13 -20.76
N GLU A 2 -2.71 8.07 -22.05
CA GLU A 2 -4.11 7.95 -22.52
C GLU A 2 -4.93 6.81 -21.88
N GLU A 3 -4.33 5.64 -21.69
CA GLU A 3 -4.99 4.52 -21.01
C GLU A 3 -5.34 4.84 -19.55
N MET A 4 -4.45 5.51 -18.82
CA MET A 4 -4.67 5.89 -17.43
C MET A 4 -5.78 6.96 -17.31
N GLU A 5 -5.87 7.88 -18.26
CA GLU A 5 -6.98 8.85 -18.35
C GLU A 5 -8.33 8.16 -18.57
N ARG A 6 -8.36 7.10 -19.40
CA ARG A 6 -9.56 6.28 -19.59
C ARG A 6 -9.95 5.56 -18.30
N PHE A 7 -8.99 4.98 -17.58
CA PHE A 7 -9.26 4.30 -16.32
C PHE A 7 -9.67 5.26 -15.19
N LEU A 8 -9.20 6.51 -15.20
CA LEU A 8 -9.61 7.54 -14.23
C LEU A 8 -11.13 7.80 -14.26
N GLN A 9 -11.79 7.54 -15.39
CA GLN A 9 -13.25 7.72 -15.49
C GLN A 9 -14.04 6.72 -14.64
N VAL A 10 -13.43 5.58 -14.28
CA VAL A 10 -14.12 4.46 -13.65
C VAL A 10 -13.46 3.94 -12.37
N ASN A 11 -12.29 4.47 -11.99
CA ASN A 11 -11.58 4.11 -10.76
C ASN A 11 -11.47 5.31 -9.82
N ALA A 12 -11.69 5.10 -8.52
CA ALA A 12 -11.55 6.13 -7.49
C ALA A 12 -10.08 6.36 -7.09
N SER A 13 -9.26 5.32 -7.19
CA SER A 13 -7.81 5.33 -6.98
C SER A 13 -7.17 4.25 -7.84
N MET A 14 -5.85 4.28 -7.97
CA MET A 14 -5.08 3.25 -8.66
C MET A 14 -3.83 2.90 -7.87
N GLY A 15 -3.11 1.86 -8.25
CA GLY A 15 -1.85 1.53 -7.60
C GLY A 15 -0.90 0.72 -8.45
N LEU A 16 0.38 0.84 -8.10
CA LEU A 16 1.47 0.05 -8.64
C LEU A 16 2.62 0.05 -7.62
N MET A 17 3.03 -1.12 -7.18
CA MET A 17 4.23 -1.28 -6.35
C MET A 17 5.47 -0.85 -7.15
N LEU A 18 6.27 0.06 -6.60
CA LEU A 18 7.62 0.35 -7.11
C LEU A 18 8.51 -0.89 -6.93
N GLU A 19 8.34 -1.55 -5.80
CA GLU A 19 9.06 -2.74 -5.31
C GLU A 19 10.50 -2.44 -4.92
N THR A 20 11.30 -1.96 -5.85
CA THR A 20 12.69 -1.53 -5.63
C THR A 20 13.20 -0.69 -6.80
N THR A 21 14.17 0.18 -6.56
CA THR A 21 14.95 0.87 -7.60
C THR A 21 16.11 0.01 -8.13
N ALA A 22 16.45 -1.08 -7.45
CA ALA A 22 17.50 -1.98 -7.86
C ALA A 22 17.10 -2.83 -9.07
N ARG A 23 18.05 -3.07 -9.98
CA ARG A 23 17.91 -4.03 -11.07
C ARG A 23 18.30 -5.42 -10.56
N LEU A 24 17.30 -6.20 -10.17
CA LEU A 24 17.48 -7.51 -9.54
C LEU A 24 17.12 -8.67 -10.47
N ASP A 25 17.76 -9.83 -10.25
CA ASP A 25 17.44 -11.07 -10.95
C ASP A 25 15.97 -11.50 -10.75
N ALA A 26 15.37 -11.15 -9.60
CA ALA A 26 13.96 -11.35 -9.32
C ALA A 26 13.04 -10.77 -10.41
N HIS A 27 13.47 -9.70 -11.09
CA HIS A 27 12.70 -9.01 -12.13
C HIS A 27 13.15 -9.34 -13.56
N ARG A 28 14.16 -10.19 -13.75
CA ARG A 28 14.79 -10.47 -15.06
C ARG A 28 13.80 -10.79 -16.18
N ASN A 29 12.74 -11.53 -15.86
CA ASN A 29 11.74 -11.98 -16.84
C ASN A 29 10.45 -11.15 -16.79
N SER A 30 10.48 -9.97 -16.17
CA SER A 30 9.30 -9.11 -15.97
C SER A 30 9.60 -7.68 -16.40
N PRO A 31 9.53 -7.37 -17.71
CA PRO A 31 9.90 -6.04 -18.24
C PRO A 31 9.12 -4.88 -17.61
N GLY A 32 7.86 -5.09 -17.20
CA GLY A 32 7.06 -4.09 -16.49
C GLY A 32 7.52 -3.80 -15.05
N LYS A 33 8.58 -4.48 -14.59
CA LYS A 33 9.22 -4.27 -13.29
C LYS A 33 10.57 -3.57 -13.39
N ASP A 34 10.90 -3.09 -14.58
CA ASP A 34 11.96 -2.10 -14.76
C ASP A 34 11.62 -0.84 -13.91
N PRO A 35 12.52 -0.42 -13.00
CA PRO A 35 12.25 0.67 -12.08
C PRO A 35 11.82 1.97 -12.76
N GLU A 36 12.48 2.33 -13.86
CA GLU A 36 12.23 3.57 -14.59
C GLU A 36 10.81 3.59 -15.19
N VAL A 37 10.35 2.46 -15.73
CA VAL A 37 8.97 2.31 -16.24
C VAL A 37 7.95 2.47 -15.12
N ARG A 38 8.22 1.92 -13.93
CA ARG A 38 7.32 2.03 -12.77
C ARG A 38 7.28 3.44 -12.21
N ILE A 39 8.44 4.07 -12.06
CA ILE A 39 8.57 5.46 -11.61
C ILE A 39 7.83 6.39 -12.56
N GLU A 40 7.96 6.19 -13.88
CA GLU A 40 7.23 6.97 -14.88
C GLU A 40 5.72 6.79 -14.74
N MET A 41 5.24 5.57 -14.49
CA MET A 41 3.81 5.31 -14.28
C MET A 41 3.27 6.00 -13.03
N ILE A 42 4.00 5.92 -11.90
CA ILE A 42 3.63 6.61 -10.66
C ILE A 42 3.62 8.12 -10.90
N GLU A 43 4.64 8.67 -11.56
CA GLU A 43 4.69 10.08 -11.92
C GLU A 43 3.49 10.50 -12.80
N ASN A 44 3.13 9.68 -13.80
CA ASN A 44 2.01 9.96 -14.67
C ASN A 44 0.66 9.98 -13.92
N ALA A 45 0.48 9.12 -12.92
CA ALA A 45 -0.68 9.18 -12.03
C ALA A 45 -0.72 10.51 -11.26
N GLY A 46 0.43 10.99 -10.79
CA GLY A 46 0.57 12.31 -10.16
C GLY A 46 0.20 13.48 -11.08
N LYS A 47 0.67 13.46 -12.33
CA LYS A 47 0.31 14.47 -13.35
C LYS A 47 -1.21 14.51 -13.59
N LEU A 48 -1.88 13.36 -13.50
CA LEU A 48 -3.32 13.23 -13.69
C LEU A 48 -4.15 13.40 -12.40
N ARG A 49 -3.51 13.70 -11.26
CA ARG A 49 -4.15 13.84 -9.93
C ARG A 49 -4.96 12.60 -9.51
N ILE A 50 -4.41 11.42 -9.79
CA ILE A 50 -5.01 10.15 -9.41
C ILE A 50 -4.49 9.78 -8.01
N PRO A 51 -5.34 9.59 -7.00
CA PRO A 51 -4.92 9.02 -5.72
C PRO A 51 -4.27 7.65 -5.96
N PHE A 52 -3.04 7.49 -5.48
CA PHE A 52 -2.18 6.40 -5.92
C PHE A 52 -1.52 5.64 -4.77
N THR A 53 -1.61 4.32 -4.83
CA THR A 53 -0.92 3.40 -3.92
C THR A 53 0.37 2.91 -4.56
N THR A 54 1.47 2.95 -3.82
CA THR A 54 2.73 2.33 -4.23
C THR A 54 3.37 1.62 -3.04
N GLY A 55 4.62 1.18 -3.15
CA GLY A 55 5.26 0.43 -2.08
C GLY A 55 6.54 -0.28 -2.47
N LEU A 56 7.17 -0.87 -1.47
CA LEU A 56 8.36 -1.70 -1.61
C LEU A 56 8.03 -3.18 -1.41
N LEU A 57 8.79 -4.03 -2.09
CA LEU A 57 8.77 -5.48 -1.87
C LEU A 57 10.13 -5.86 -1.29
N LEU A 58 10.12 -6.33 -0.05
CA LEU A 58 11.32 -6.64 0.70
C LEU A 58 11.71 -8.12 0.53
N GLY A 59 13.00 -8.42 0.46
CA GLY A 59 13.52 -9.79 0.43
C GLY A 59 13.61 -10.39 -0.97
N ILE A 60 13.73 -9.56 -1.99
CA ILE A 60 13.91 -9.99 -3.38
C ILE A 60 15.36 -9.85 -3.88
N GLY A 61 16.27 -9.49 -2.97
CA GLY A 61 17.71 -9.31 -3.22
C GLY A 61 18.17 -7.85 -3.17
N GLU A 62 17.26 -6.93 -2.81
CA GLU A 62 17.58 -5.53 -2.57
C GLU A 62 18.39 -5.34 -1.28
N SER A 63 19.25 -4.33 -1.25
CA SER A 63 19.96 -3.88 -0.05
C SER A 63 19.14 -2.82 0.72
N MET A 64 19.55 -2.51 1.95
CA MET A 64 18.96 -1.39 2.70
C MET A 64 19.14 -0.04 1.99
N GLY A 65 20.24 0.15 1.24
CA GLY A 65 20.45 1.37 0.44
C GLY A 65 19.43 1.49 -0.70
N ASP A 66 19.06 0.38 -1.34
CA ASP A 66 18.04 0.35 -2.38
C ASP A 66 16.65 0.67 -1.81
N ARG A 67 16.35 0.19 -0.59
CA ARG A 67 15.11 0.54 0.13
C ARG A 67 15.04 2.04 0.43
N GLU A 68 16.14 2.63 0.93
CA GLU A 68 16.23 4.06 1.21
C GLU A 68 16.06 4.90 -0.08
N GLU A 69 16.78 4.54 -1.15
CA GLU A 69 16.67 5.21 -2.45
C GLU A 69 15.23 5.16 -3.00
N SER A 70 14.60 3.99 -2.94
CA SER A 70 13.22 3.80 -3.37
C SER A 70 12.25 4.71 -2.59
N LEU A 71 12.42 4.80 -1.26
CA LEU A 71 11.61 5.70 -0.41
C LEU A 71 11.86 7.17 -0.72
N MET A 72 13.10 7.57 -1.02
CA MET A 72 13.41 8.95 -1.42
C MET A 72 12.74 9.32 -2.76
N ILE A 73 12.72 8.42 -3.73
CA ILE A 73 12.02 8.64 -5.01
C ILE A 73 10.52 8.77 -4.78
N ILE A 74 9.93 7.87 -3.98
CA ILE A 74 8.50 7.95 -3.61
C ILE A 74 8.20 9.28 -2.90
N ARG A 75 9.02 9.69 -1.93
CA ARG A 75 8.90 10.98 -1.24
C ARG A 75 8.90 12.15 -2.23
N ASP A 76 9.80 12.15 -3.20
CA ASP A 76 9.93 13.26 -4.14
C ASP A 76 8.71 13.34 -5.07
N LEU A 77 8.16 12.20 -5.50
CA LEU A 77 6.90 12.14 -6.25
C LEU A 77 5.69 12.55 -5.39
N ALA A 78 5.63 12.10 -4.14
CA ALA A 78 4.60 12.48 -3.18
C ALA A 78 4.61 14.00 -2.95
N ARG A 79 5.77 14.60 -2.70
CA ARG A 79 5.92 16.05 -2.51
C ARG A 79 5.58 16.85 -3.77
N ARG A 80 5.99 16.35 -4.94
CA ARG A 80 5.78 17.06 -6.21
C ARG A 80 4.31 17.10 -6.63
N TYR A 81 3.59 16.00 -6.46
CA TYR A 81 2.24 15.85 -7.02
C TYR A 81 1.15 15.69 -5.96
N GLY A 82 1.49 15.37 -4.71
CA GLY A 82 0.55 15.24 -3.60
C GLY A 82 -0.49 14.14 -3.77
N HIS A 83 -0.18 13.11 -4.55
CA HIS A 83 -1.10 12.08 -5.06
C HIS A 83 -0.94 10.71 -4.40
N ILE A 84 0.16 10.47 -3.70
CA ILE A 84 0.42 9.18 -3.07
C ILE A 84 -0.42 9.10 -1.79
N GLN A 85 -1.31 8.12 -1.73
CA GLN A 85 -2.15 7.89 -0.57
C GLN A 85 -1.41 7.10 0.51
N GLU A 86 -0.78 6.00 0.08
CA GLU A 86 -0.13 5.04 0.96
C GLU A 86 1.10 4.43 0.27
N VAL A 87 2.03 3.98 1.11
CA VAL A 87 3.21 3.20 0.74
C VAL A 87 3.13 1.87 1.48
N ILE A 88 3.00 0.79 0.71
CA ILE A 88 2.97 -0.57 1.24
C ILE A 88 4.40 -1.04 1.49
N ILE A 89 4.72 -1.44 2.71
CA ILE A 89 5.96 -2.14 3.05
C ILE A 89 5.62 -3.63 3.15
N GLN A 90 5.87 -4.36 2.08
CA GLN A 90 5.47 -5.77 1.96
C GLN A 90 6.70 -6.67 1.90
N ASN A 91 6.72 -7.75 2.69
CA ASN A 91 7.70 -8.81 2.56
C ASN A 91 7.36 -9.76 1.39
N PHE A 92 8.40 -10.28 0.76
CA PHE A 92 8.29 -11.39 -0.18
C PHE A 92 8.07 -12.71 0.57
N CYS A 93 7.08 -13.49 0.13
CA CYS A 93 6.85 -14.85 0.61
C CYS A 93 7.34 -15.84 -0.47
N PRO A 94 8.43 -16.59 -0.22
CA PRO A 94 8.90 -17.63 -1.12
C PRO A 94 7.81 -18.67 -1.39
N LYS A 95 7.73 -19.13 -2.65
CA LYS A 95 6.73 -20.13 -3.05
C LYS A 95 7.38 -21.33 -3.69
N GLU A 96 6.93 -22.51 -3.27
CA GLU A 96 7.33 -23.77 -3.90
C GLU A 96 7.06 -23.74 -5.41
N GLY A 97 7.95 -24.35 -6.18
CA GLY A 97 7.85 -24.39 -7.65
C GLY A 97 8.25 -23.10 -8.37
N THR A 98 8.63 -22.04 -7.64
CA THR A 98 9.17 -20.81 -8.25
C THR A 98 10.69 -20.78 -8.22
N PRO A 99 11.37 -20.02 -9.11
CA PRO A 99 12.82 -19.86 -9.06
C PRO A 99 13.38 -19.31 -7.74
N MET A 100 12.53 -18.61 -6.97
CA MET A 100 12.89 -18.00 -5.69
C MET A 100 12.37 -18.80 -4.48
N ALA A 101 11.98 -20.07 -4.67
CA ALA A 101 11.50 -20.92 -3.57
C ALA A 101 12.50 -21.08 -2.42
N GLY A 102 13.81 -21.02 -2.72
CA GLY A 102 14.88 -21.16 -1.73
C GLY A 102 15.33 -19.86 -1.06
N TYR A 103 14.66 -18.73 -1.34
CA TYR A 103 15.00 -17.46 -0.69
C TYR A 103 14.52 -17.48 0.77
N SER A 104 15.26 -16.81 1.65
CA SER A 104 14.84 -16.66 3.05
C SER A 104 13.80 -15.54 3.16
N PRO A 105 12.75 -15.72 3.98
CA PRO A 105 11.87 -14.62 4.38
C PRO A 105 12.66 -13.48 5.02
N VAL A 106 12.15 -12.26 4.89
CA VAL A 106 12.74 -11.07 5.53
C VAL A 106 12.57 -11.17 7.04
N ASP A 107 13.61 -10.79 7.77
CA ASP A 107 13.57 -10.70 9.23
C ASP A 107 12.55 -9.63 9.67
N PRO A 108 11.61 -9.93 10.59
CA PRO A 108 10.69 -8.93 11.15
C PRO A 108 11.38 -7.65 11.65
N GLU A 109 12.60 -7.74 12.21
CA GLU A 109 13.36 -6.56 12.63
C GLU A 109 13.73 -5.67 11.43
N GLU A 110 14.09 -6.25 10.29
CA GLU A 110 14.36 -5.49 9.06
C GLU A 110 13.10 -4.82 8.49
N ILE A 111 11.95 -5.48 8.59
CA ILE A 111 10.66 -4.89 8.19
C ILE A 111 10.39 -3.66 9.08
N CYS A 112 10.52 -3.81 10.39
CA CYS A 112 10.33 -2.72 11.35
C CYS A 112 11.30 -1.55 11.11
N LEU A 113 12.58 -1.83 10.83
CA LEU A 113 13.56 -0.81 10.45
C LEU A 113 13.15 -0.06 9.17
N THR A 114 12.66 -0.79 8.18
CA THR A 114 12.19 -0.20 6.91
C THR A 114 10.94 0.67 7.12
N ILE A 115 10.02 0.26 7.99
CA ILE A 115 8.83 1.06 8.35
C ILE A 115 9.24 2.37 9.03
N ARG A 116 10.16 2.31 10.01
CA ARG A 116 10.68 3.51 10.68
C ARG A 116 11.36 4.46 9.70
N MET A 117 12.20 3.91 8.82
CA MET A 117 12.84 4.67 7.75
C MET A 117 11.81 5.33 6.82
N ALA A 118 10.76 4.60 6.45
CA ALA A 118 9.67 5.16 5.65
C ALA A 118 8.92 6.28 6.39
N ARG A 119 8.77 6.22 7.73
CA ARG A 119 8.23 7.35 8.50
C ARG A 119 9.13 8.56 8.55
N ASP A 120 10.43 8.37 8.63
CA ASP A 120 11.38 9.49 8.63
C ASP A 120 11.48 10.16 7.25
N ILE A 121 11.33 9.39 6.15
CA ILE A 121 11.54 9.88 4.79
C ILE A 121 10.26 10.45 4.16
N LEU A 122 9.13 9.75 4.28
CA LEU A 122 7.89 10.09 3.58
C LEU A 122 7.16 11.25 4.26
N PRO A 123 6.37 12.04 3.51
CA PRO A 123 5.47 13.03 4.11
C PRO A 123 4.51 12.39 5.14
N ASP A 124 4.15 13.16 6.17
CA ASP A 124 3.27 12.69 7.26
C ASP A 124 1.87 12.29 6.76
N ASP A 125 1.41 12.88 5.67
CA ASP A 125 0.11 12.54 5.08
C ASP A 125 0.14 11.25 4.27
N VAL A 126 1.30 10.70 3.92
CA VAL A 126 1.41 9.39 3.27
C VAL A 126 1.31 8.29 4.33
N ALA A 127 0.29 7.45 4.22
CA ALA A 127 0.11 6.30 5.10
C ALA A 127 1.18 5.23 4.83
N ILE A 128 1.60 4.52 5.88
CA ILE A 128 2.40 3.32 5.78
C ILE A 128 1.51 2.11 6.04
N GLN A 129 1.36 1.32 4.99
CA GLN A 129 0.57 0.11 5.00
C GLN A 129 1.46 -1.12 5.17
N ILE A 130 0.99 -2.10 5.94
CA ILE A 130 1.48 -3.48 5.86
C ILE A 130 0.32 -4.45 5.57
N PRO A 131 0.57 -5.57 4.87
CA PRO A 131 -0.40 -6.66 4.74
C PRO A 131 -0.40 -7.54 6.00
N PRO A 132 -1.48 -7.53 6.82
CA PRO A 132 -1.49 -8.18 8.13
C PRO A 132 -1.52 -9.72 8.06
N ASN A 133 -1.77 -10.29 6.88
CA ASN A 133 -1.71 -11.73 6.62
C ASN A 133 -0.28 -12.23 6.28
N LEU A 134 0.64 -11.34 5.91
CA LEU A 134 2.00 -11.72 5.47
C LEU A 134 3.10 -11.40 6.48
N ALA A 135 2.80 -10.56 7.47
CA ALA A 135 3.71 -10.21 8.55
C ALA A 135 2.93 -10.06 9.87
N ASP A 136 3.62 -10.26 11.01
CA ASP A 136 3.02 -10.07 12.33
C ASP A 136 2.74 -8.58 12.60
N ALA A 137 1.53 -8.15 12.26
CA ALA A 137 1.06 -6.78 12.39
C ALA A 137 1.23 -6.23 13.82
N SER A 138 1.05 -7.06 14.86
CA SER A 138 1.12 -6.60 16.26
C SER A 138 2.49 -5.99 16.60
N SER A 139 3.56 -6.60 16.09
CA SER A 139 4.92 -6.11 16.28
C SER A 139 5.24 -4.86 15.44
N LEU A 140 4.62 -4.74 14.27
CA LEU A 140 4.92 -3.70 13.28
C LEU A 140 4.16 -2.40 13.51
N ILE A 141 3.00 -2.44 14.16
CA ILE A 141 2.23 -1.24 14.53
C ILE A 141 3.09 -0.28 15.36
N LEU A 142 3.85 -0.81 16.31
CA LEU A 142 4.78 -0.04 17.14
C LEU A 142 5.97 0.55 16.36
N CYS A 143 6.17 0.15 15.10
CA CYS A 143 7.20 0.68 14.22
C CYS A 143 6.71 1.91 13.42
N GLY A 144 5.41 2.22 13.43
CA GLY A 144 4.84 3.38 12.75
C GLY A 144 3.90 3.05 11.59
N VAL A 145 3.29 1.85 11.58
CA VAL A 145 2.22 1.50 10.64
C VAL A 145 0.94 2.23 11.02
N ASP A 146 0.24 2.79 10.04
CA ASP A 146 -1.06 3.45 10.23
C ASP A 146 -2.17 2.86 9.33
N ASP A 147 -1.85 1.88 8.48
CA ASP A 147 -2.83 1.17 7.64
C ASP A 147 -2.58 -0.35 7.58
N LEU A 148 -3.65 -1.14 7.75
CA LEU A 148 -3.62 -2.61 7.76
C LEU A 148 -4.13 -3.24 6.44
N GLY A 149 -4.19 -2.47 5.36
CA GLY A 149 -4.31 -2.98 4.00
C GLY A 149 -5.51 -3.90 3.75
N GLY A 150 -5.27 -4.98 3.00
CA GLY A 150 -6.29 -5.95 2.62
C GLY A 150 -6.85 -6.69 3.84
N VAL A 151 -8.14 -6.51 4.09
CA VAL A 151 -8.91 -7.23 5.11
C VAL A 151 -10.19 -7.68 4.43
N SER A 152 -10.46 -8.98 4.39
CA SER A 152 -11.68 -9.49 3.77
C SER A 152 -12.16 -10.77 4.45
N PRO A 153 -13.36 -10.75 5.06
CA PRO A 153 -13.99 -11.96 5.60
C PRO A 153 -14.72 -12.80 4.52
N LEU A 154 -14.74 -12.33 3.27
CA LEU A 154 -15.57 -12.92 2.20
C LEU A 154 -14.77 -13.58 1.08
N THR A 155 -13.54 -13.13 0.86
CA THR A 155 -12.72 -13.57 -0.27
C THR A 155 -11.43 -14.17 0.25
N ILE A 156 -10.79 -15.04 -0.53
CA ILE A 156 -9.43 -15.48 -0.25
C ILE A 156 -8.41 -14.48 -0.84
N ASP A 157 -7.17 -14.49 -0.35
CA ASP A 157 -6.06 -13.84 -1.04
C ASP A 157 -5.65 -14.71 -2.24
N TYR A 158 -6.03 -14.30 -3.45
CA TYR A 158 -5.64 -15.02 -4.66
C TYR A 158 -4.15 -14.91 -4.97
N VAL A 159 -3.48 -13.89 -4.43
CA VAL A 159 -2.03 -13.73 -4.56
C VAL A 159 -1.33 -14.67 -3.60
N ASN A 160 -1.73 -14.72 -2.33
CA ASN A 160 -1.15 -15.64 -1.33
C ASN A 160 -2.22 -16.54 -0.69
N PRO A 161 -2.69 -17.58 -1.38
CA PRO A 161 -3.77 -18.43 -0.87
C PRO A 161 -3.47 -19.13 0.45
N GLU A 162 -2.19 -19.34 0.75
CA GLU A 162 -1.68 -19.94 2.00
C GLU A 162 -1.73 -18.98 3.19
N HIS A 163 -2.01 -17.69 2.94
CA HIS A 163 -2.04 -16.61 3.92
C HIS A 163 -3.43 -15.93 3.90
N PRO A 164 -4.45 -16.53 4.54
CA PRO A 164 -5.80 -15.97 4.53
C PRO A 164 -5.84 -14.57 5.17
N TRP A 165 -6.79 -13.74 4.73
CA TRP A 165 -7.02 -12.46 5.37
C TRP A 165 -7.43 -12.66 6.83
N PRO A 166 -6.96 -11.81 7.76
CA PRO A 166 -7.42 -11.87 9.14
C PRO A 166 -8.88 -11.42 9.23
N GLU A 167 -9.57 -11.96 10.23
CA GLU A 167 -10.91 -11.49 10.59
C GLU A 167 -10.82 -10.11 11.24
N ILE A 168 -11.84 -9.25 11.09
CA ILE A 168 -11.83 -7.90 11.66
C ILE A 168 -11.62 -7.94 13.18
N ARG A 169 -12.24 -8.92 13.87
CA ARG A 169 -12.07 -9.11 15.32
C ARG A 169 -10.65 -9.47 15.72
N GLU A 170 -9.91 -10.18 14.87
CA GLU A 170 -8.52 -10.51 15.15
C GLU A 170 -7.66 -9.25 15.09
N LEU A 171 -7.92 -8.37 14.11
CA LEU A 171 -7.25 -7.09 14.00
C LEU A 171 -7.48 -6.19 15.22
N GLU A 172 -8.70 -6.17 15.79
CA GLU A 172 -9.01 -5.41 17.01
C GLU A 172 -8.09 -5.80 18.18
N HIS A 173 -7.72 -7.08 18.28
CA HIS A 173 -6.78 -7.54 19.32
C HIS A 173 -5.32 -7.18 19.00
N LEU A 174 -4.96 -7.09 17.72
CA LEU A 174 -3.59 -6.79 17.28
C LEU A 174 -3.21 -5.32 17.48
N ILE A 175 -4.18 -4.41 17.39
CA ILE A 175 -3.92 -2.96 17.41
C ILE A 175 -3.83 -2.34 18.82
N GLY A 176 -4.06 -3.13 19.87
CA GLY A 176 -4.01 -2.65 21.26
C GLY A 176 -5.04 -1.56 21.53
N ASP A 177 -4.60 -0.42 22.07
CA ASP A 177 -5.47 0.72 22.41
C ASP A 177 -5.84 1.60 21.21
N ALA A 178 -5.31 1.31 20.02
CA ALA A 178 -5.69 2.04 18.81
C ALA A 178 -7.12 1.68 18.39
N ARG A 179 -7.66 2.44 17.43
CA ARG A 179 -8.99 2.21 16.86
C ARG A 179 -8.87 1.83 15.38
N LEU A 180 -9.48 0.72 14.99
CA LEU A 180 -9.67 0.40 13.58
C LEU A 180 -10.69 1.37 12.96
N MET A 181 -10.30 1.97 11.85
CA MET A 181 -11.15 2.85 11.06
C MET A 181 -11.33 2.23 9.67
N GLU A 182 -12.57 1.93 9.30
CA GLU A 182 -12.90 1.55 7.92
C GLU A 182 -12.64 2.75 7.01
N ARG A 183 -12.11 2.51 5.81
CA ARG A 183 -11.98 3.52 4.75
C ARG A 183 -12.29 2.92 3.38
N LEU A 184 -12.59 3.79 2.42
CA LEU A 184 -12.67 3.41 1.02
C LEU A 184 -11.27 3.19 0.42
N CYS A 185 -11.22 2.70 -0.82
CA CYS A 185 -9.98 2.57 -1.59
C CYS A 185 -9.33 3.93 -1.93
N ILE A 186 -10.11 5.01 -1.87
CA ILE A 186 -9.66 6.40 -1.93
C ILE A 186 -9.69 6.99 -0.52
N TYR A 187 -8.60 7.61 -0.08
CA TYR A 187 -8.51 8.17 1.27
C TYR A 187 -9.37 9.44 1.43
N PRO A 188 -9.91 9.73 2.62
CA PRO A 188 -10.81 10.88 2.87
C PRO A 188 -10.28 12.21 2.33
N ARG A 189 -8.99 12.51 2.53
CA ARG A 189 -8.37 13.75 2.00
C ARG A 189 -8.48 13.92 0.48
N TYR A 190 -8.51 12.83 -0.28
CA TYR A 190 -8.68 12.88 -1.73
C TYR A 190 -10.14 12.94 -2.13
N ILE A 191 -11.04 12.42 -1.29
CA ILE A 191 -12.48 12.63 -1.42
C ILE A 191 -12.79 14.14 -1.27
N GLU A 192 -12.25 14.77 -0.23
CA GLU A 192 -12.39 16.22 0.01
C GLU A 192 -11.83 17.07 -1.13
N LYS A 193 -10.66 16.69 -1.67
CA LYS A 193 -10.05 17.37 -2.83
C LYS A 193 -10.81 17.15 -4.14
N GLY A 194 -11.75 16.21 -4.20
CA GLY A 194 -12.48 15.86 -5.43
C GLY A 194 -11.61 15.17 -6.48
N TRP A 195 -10.60 14.40 -6.07
CA TRP A 195 -9.63 13.76 -6.97
C TRP A 195 -10.15 12.41 -7.49
N TYR A 196 -11.28 12.48 -8.20
CA TYR A 196 -11.94 11.34 -8.82
C TYR A 196 -12.88 11.85 -9.91
N SER A 197 -13.31 10.96 -10.81
CA SER A 197 -14.23 11.35 -11.87
C SER A 197 -15.58 11.88 -11.33
N PRO A 198 -16.17 12.93 -11.93
CA PRO A 198 -17.53 13.37 -11.61
C PRO A 198 -18.59 12.27 -11.69
N GLN A 199 -18.40 11.25 -12.54
CA GLN A 199 -19.33 10.12 -12.64
C GLN A 199 -19.32 9.23 -11.40
N LEU A 200 -18.22 9.18 -10.66
CA LEU A 200 -18.08 8.42 -9.42
C LEU A 200 -18.55 9.20 -8.19
N ALA A 201 -18.71 10.52 -8.30
CA ALA A 201 -19.01 11.40 -7.17
C ALA A 201 -20.23 10.98 -6.33
N PRO A 202 -21.39 10.63 -6.94
CA PRO A 202 -22.55 10.21 -6.16
C PRO A 202 -22.31 8.92 -5.37
N LEU A 203 -21.55 7.97 -5.96
CA LEU A 203 -21.25 6.69 -5.31
C LEU A 203 -20.23 6.87 -4.19
N ILE A 204 -19.13 7.57 -4.44
CA ILE A 204 -18.06 7.81 -3.46
C ILE A 204 -18.64 8.50 -2.22
N ARG A 205 -19.38 9.61 -2.39
CA ARG A 205 -19.96 10.35 -1.26
C ARG A 205 -20.95 9.52 -0.44
N ARG A 206 -21.77 8.70 -1.11
CA ARG A 206 -22.70 7.81 -0.43
C ARG A 206 -21.97 6.76 0.41
N LEU A 207 -20.91 6.15 -0.15
CA LEU A 207 -20.15 5.12 0.55
C LEU A 207 -19.31 5.71 1.69
N ASP A 208 -18.75 6.90 1.49
CA ASP A 208 -17.98 7.63 2.50
C ASP A 208 -18.85 7.93 3.73
N GLN A 209 -20.06 8.44 3.51
CA GLN A 209 -21.03 8.65 4.59
C GLN A 209 -21.37 7.34 5.34
N ILE A 210 -21.57 6.22 4.63
CA ILE A 210 -21.84 4.91 5.27
C ILE A 210 -20.66 4.47 6.13
N VAL A 211 -19.43 4.67 5.64
CA VAL A 211 -18.21 4.34 6.38
C VAL A 211 -18.06 5.23 7.62
N GLU A 212 -18.31 6.53 7.51
CA GLU A 212 -18.33 7.46 8.65
C GLU A 212 -19.34 7.04 9.72
N GLU A 213 -20.57 6.69 9.31
CA GLU A 213 -21.63 6.23 10.21
C GLU A 213 -21.24 4.94 10.96
N ARG A 214 -20.62 3.97 10.27
CA ARG A 214 -20.13 2.72 10.90
C ARG A 214 -18.99 2.98 11.87
N ASN A 215 -18.03 3.79 11.44
CA ASN A 215 -16.92 4.17 12.30
C ASN A 215 -17.48 4.81 13.57
N ASN A 216 -18.38 5.79 13.47
CA ASN A 216 -19.00 6.44 14.63
C ASN A 216 -19.92 5.52 15.47
N GLY A 217 -20.61 4.56 14.86
CA GLY A 217 -21.45 3.58 15.56
C GLY A 217 -20.66 2.60 16.43
N ASN A 218 -19.42 2.28 16.05
CA ASN A 218 -18.51 1.45 16.85
C ASN A 218 -17.96 2.15 18.10
N THR A 219 -18.34 3.40 18.38
CA THR A 219 -17.91 4.13 19.59
C THR A 219 -18.85 3.95 20.79
N GLU A 220 -19.99 3.28 20.63
CA GLU A 220 -21.00 3.09 21.70
C GLU A 220 -21.11 1.63 22.23
N GLY A 221 -20.11 0.77 21.95
CA GLY A 221 -20.09 -0.65 22.35
C GLY A 221 -19.18 -0.95 23.55
#